data_AF-A0A135V9V7-F1
#
_entry.id   AF-A0A135V9V7-F1
#
_cell.length_a   1.000
_cell.length_b   1.000
_cell.length_c   1.000
_cell.angle_alpha   90.00
_cell.angle_beta   90.00
_cell.angle_gamma   90.00
#
_symmetry.space_group_name_H-M   'P 1'
#
loop_
_entity.id
_entity.type
_entity.pdbx_description
1 polymer ?
#
loop_
_entity_poly.entity_id
_entity_poly.type
_entity_poly.pdbx_seq_one_letter_code
_entity_poly.pdbx_strand_id
1 'polypeptide(L)'
;MTRCRHTGWLRVATRDQTCIMEGSDRAQRLLDSLPRPDSQYPSTLVLIGNATKRVAMQRLGVDITRPNTTRSHGEIHLSIAPVGASSARPTLVADADIPPHKRLGRPRKSTLCHEVVARQLSISHGESIPSAMPSTAVELGDHIYNRMLLPFADAVCFFADDIGGVEAVAQRLASWLDQSAPSTSLVRPWLVVVVNGDEEDSTRSRLLQSVRKRTLAHVSERFHGVRVISLADKTPKSLRRHLRSLRWDILSNELSYMTETKRVERVLASCLFSATHLAALLRHAAEHVGDAGAPPLDFLAVSRLDNPVAADLPAHLARFLTHCDSVDDLKRFAVPVIASSFMLDHYPPGMH
;
A
#
# COMPACT_ATOMS: atom_id res chain seq x y z
N MET A 1 28.45 -10.58 4.14
CA MET A 1 28.07 -9.24 3.65
C MET A 1 27.48 -8.43 4.79
N THR A 2 27.96 -7.21 5.04
CA THR A 2 27.39 -6.32 6.06
C THR A 2 25.94 -6.00 5.70
N ARG A 3 25.01 -6.20 6.63
CA ARG A 3 23.59 -5.89 6.39
C ARG A 3 23.45 -4.39 6.12
N CYS A 4 23.04 -4.05 4.89
CA CYS A 4 22.77 -2.67 4.48
C CYS A 4 21.69 -2.05 5.40
N ARG A 5 22.03 -0.93 6.05
CA ARG A 5 21.17 -0.21 7.01
C ARG A 5 20.22 0.80 6.33
N HIS A 6 20.23 0.89 5.01
CA HIS A 6 19.33 1.77 4.28
C HIS A 6 17.90 1.22 4.31
N THR A 7 16.96 2.10 4.64
CA THR A 7 15.53 1.77 4.75
C THR A 7 14.70 2.24 3.56
N GLY A 8 15.29 3.04 2.66
CA GLY A 8 14.60 3.59 1.49
C GLY A 8 14.26 2.49 0.48
N TRP A 9 13.00 2.44 0.09
CA TRP A 9 12.49 1.51 -0.91
C TRP A 9 12.21 2.22 -2.23
N LEU A 10 11.38 3.26 -2.22
CA LEU A 10 11.07 4.05 -3.41
C LEU A 10 11.46 5.50 -3.18
N ARG A 11 11.94 6.17 -4.22
CA ARG A 11 12.15 7.62 -4.24
C ARG A 11 11.66 8.17 -5.57
N VAL A 12 10.98 9.30 -5.49
CA VAL A 12 10.72 10.14 -6.65
C VAL A 12 11.76 11.25 -6.74
N ALA A 13 12.36 11.39 -7.91
CA ALA A 13 13.35 12.43 -8.17
C ALA A 13 13.15 13.07 -9.54
N THR A 14 13.67 14.29 -9.71
CA THR A 14 13.76 14.93 -11.02
C THR A 14 15.19 14.85 -11.55
N ARG A 15 15.33 14.41 -12.79
CA ARG A 15 16.61 14.30 -13.50
C ARG A 15 16.44 14.87 -14.91
N ASP A 16 17.22 15.89 -15.26
CA ASP A 16 17.27 16.47 -16.61
C ASP A 16 15.87 16.83 -17.16
N GLN A 17 15.04 17.50 -16.32
CA GLN A 17 13.63 17.86 -16.58
C GLN A 17 12.64 16.68 -16.72
N THR A 18 13.11 15.44 -16.64
CA THR A 18 12.25 14.25 -16.53
C THR A 18 12.05 13.85 -15.08
N CYS A 19 10.91 13.22 -14.79
CA CYS A 19 10.70 12.60 -13.49
C CYS A 19 11.04 11.12 -13.54
N ILE A 20 11.79 10.67 -12.54
CA ILE A 20 12.21 9.29 -12.38
C ILE A 20 11.76 8.75 -11.03
N MET A 21 11.47 7.45 -11.00
CA MET A 21 11.34 6.69 -9.78
C MET A 21 12.58 5.83 -9.60
N GLU A 22 13.28 6.01 -8.48
CA GLU A 22 14.31 5.09 -8.02
C GLU A 22 13.67 4.04 -7.10
N GLY A 23 13.84 2.76 -7.43
CA GLY A 23 13.43 1.63 -6.60
C GLY A 23 14.63 0.81 -6.15
N SER A 24 14.66 0.40 -4.88
CA SER A 24 15.66 -0.54 -4.36
C SER A 24 15.08 -1.93 -4.10
N ASP A 25 15.96 -2.90 -3.91
CA ASP A 25 15.65 -4.26 -3.47
C ASP A 25 15.17 -4.37 -2.00
N ARG A 26 14.86 -3.24 -1.34
CA ARG A 26 14.57 -3.19 0.10
C ARG A 26 13.38 -4.05 0.51
N ALA A 27 12.29 -4.04 -0.25
CA ALA A 27 11.10 -4.86 0.04
C ALA A 27 11.47 -6.35 0.06
N GLN A 28 12.17 -6.80 -0.98
CA GLN A 28 12.66 -8.17 -1.12
C GLN A 28 13.55 -8.58 0.04
N ARG A 29 14.63 -7.81 0.29
CA ARG A 29 15.57 -8.10 1.38
C ARG A 29 14.91 -8.13 2.76
N LEU A 30 13.90 -7.30 3.00
CA LEU A 30 13.19 -7.29 4.28
C LEU A 30 12.35 -8.54 4.46
N LEU A 31 11.55 -8.88 3.44
CA LEU A 31 10.61 -10.00 3.51
C LEU A 31 11.35 -11.34 3.51
N ASP A 32 12.42 -11.47 2.72
CA ASP A 32 13.29 -12.67 2.71
C ASP A 32 14.08 -12.84 4.01
N SER A 33 14.29 -11.75 4.77
CA SER A 33 14.99 -11.80 6.05
C SER A 33 14.10 -12.25 7.22
N LEU A 34 12.80 -12.44 6.98
CA LEU A 34 11.89 -12.99 7.99
C LEU A 34 12.28 -14.44 8.31
N PRO A 35 12.03 -14.94 9.54
CA PRO A 35 12.44 -16.29 9.92
C PRO A 35 11.89 -17.42 9.04
N ARG A 36 10.68 -17.25 8.51
CA ARG A 36 9.94 -18.24 7.71
C ARG A 36 9.09 -17.53 6.66
N PRO A 37 9.71 -17.00 5.58
CA PRO A 37 9.02 -16.11 4.64
C PRO A 37 7.82 -16.78 3.94
N ASP A 38 7.87 -18.09 3.71
CA ASP A 38 6.77 -18.84 3.07
C ASP A 38 5.58 -19.10 3.99
N SER A 39 5.80 -19.11 5.31
CA SER A 39 4.76 -19.37 6.32
C SER A 39 4.44 -18.17 7.21
N GLN A 40 4.91 -16.98 6.84
CA GLN A 40 4.59 -15.72 7.49
C GLN A 40 3.80 -14.86 6.51
N TYR A 41 2.71 -14.25 6.99
CA TYR A 41 1.75 -13.50 6.17
C TYR A 41 1.70 -12.07 6.67
N PRO A 42 2.53 -11.16 6.11
CA PRO A 42 2.66 -9.82 6.64
C PRO A 42 1.41 -8.97 6.39
N SER A 43 1.01 -8.19 7.40
CA SER A 43 0.08 -7.08 7.21
C SER A 43 0.85 -5.82 6.82
N THR A 44 0.25 -4.94 6.03
CA THR A 44 0.88 -3.69 5.56
C THR A 44 0.21 -2.47 6.17
N LEU A 45 0.97 -1.72 6.96
CA LEU A 45 0.57 -0.45 7.57
C LEU A 45 1.29 0.72 6.89
N VAL A 46 0.53 1.63 6.30
CA VAL A 46 1.07 2.82 5.65
C VAL A 46 0.91 4.03 6.57
N LEU A 47 2.01 4.72 6.87
CA LEU A 47 2.04 5.88 7.76
C LEU A 47 2.52 7.12 6.97
N ILE A 48 1.68 8.15 6.90
CA ILE A 48 1.92 9.36 6.11
C ILE A 48 1.93 10.60 7.00
N GLY A 49 3.07 11.28 7.04
CA GLY A 49 3.29 12.42 7.93
C GLY A 49 4.78 12.69 8.19
N ASN A 50 5.07 13.38 9.28
CA ASN A 50 6.41 13.84 9.63
C ASN A 50 6.66 13.69 11.14
N ALA A 51 6.43 14.73 11.94
CA ALA A 51 6.87 14.78 13.33
C ALA A 51 6.02 13.87 14.23
N THR A 52 4.70 13.97 14.14
CA THR A 52 3.76 13.16 14.93
C THR A 52 3.83 11.69 14.51
N LYS A 53 3.90 11.43 13.19
CA LYS A 53 4.15 10.08 12.66
C LYS A 53 5.40 9.44 13.25
N ARG A 54 6.48 10.21 13.41
CA ARG A 54 7.75 9.71 13.96
C ARG A 54 7.55 9.16 15.38
N VAL A 55 6.77 9.86 16.20
CA VAL A 55 6.42 9.40 17.54
C VAL A 55 5.61 8.10 17.48
N ALA A 56 4.66 7.99 16.56
CA ALA A 56 3.89 6.77 16.33
C ALA A 56 4.81 5.57 15.95
N MET A 57 5.73 5.79 15.02
CA MET A 57 6.69 4.76 14.60
C MET A 57 7.60 4.30 15.74
N GLN A 58 8.09 5.22 16.58
CA GLN A 58 8.87 4.88 17.77
C GLN A 58 8.08 4.03 18.76
N ARG A 59 6.77 4.33 18.92
CA ARG A 59 5.86 3.54 19.77
C ARG A 59 5.61 2.14 19.22
N LEU A 60 5.62 1.98 17.89
CA LEU A 60 5.61 0.67 17.22
C LEU A 60 6.96 -0.07 17.30
N GLY A 61 7.98 0.52 17.95
CA GLY A 61 9.31 -0.03 18.08
C GLY A 61 10.16 0.05 16.81
N VAL A 62 9.70 0.77 15.78
CA VAL A 62 10.45 0.86 14.52
C VAL A 62 11.62 1.82 14.67
N ASP A 63 12.84 1.32 14.45
CA ASP A 63 14.06 2.12 14.54
C ASP A 63 14.12 3.21 13.47
N ILE A 64 14.14 4.47 13.91
CA ILE A 64 14.21 5.63 13.04
C ILE A 64 15.67 6.11 12.99
N THR A 65 16.45 5.47 12.13
CA THR A 65 17.90 5.71 12.05
C THR A 65 18.28 7.13 11.58
N ARG A 66 17.36 7.88 10.95
CA ARG A 66 17.57 9.29 10.55
C ARG A 66 16.28 10.12 10.65
N PRO A 67 16.34 11.35 11.19
CA PRO A 67 15.19 12.27 11.20
C PRO A 67 14.79 12.67 9.76
N ASN A 68 13.48 12.78 9.48
CA ASN A 68 12.96 13.14 8.14
C ASN A 68 13.45 14.51 7.66
N THR A 69 13.95 15.38 8.53
CA THR A 69 14.58 16.65 8.17
C THR A 69 15.84 16.49 7.32
N THR A 70 16.43 15.29 7.28
CA THR A 70 17.57 14.94 6.42
C THR A 70 17.19 14.08 5.21
N ARG A 71 15.91 13.71 5.10
CA ARG A 71 15.39 12.91 3.99
C ARG A 71 14.91 13.84 2.88
N SER A 72 15.13 13.44 1.63
CA SER A 72 14.45 14.11 0.52
C SER A 72 12.96 13.78 0.60
N HIS A 73 12.12 14.75 0.25
CA HIS A 73 10.68 14.50 0.13
C HIS A 73 10.37 13.53 -1.02
N GLY A 74 9.27 12.78 -0.91
CA GLY A 74 8.88 11.80 -1.91
C GLY A 74 9.65 10.47 -1.79
N GLU A 75 10.12 10.16 -0.59
CA GLU A 75 10.74 8.87 -0.26
C GLU A 75 9.76 7.99 0.52
N ILE A 76 9.68 6.71 0.12
CA ILE A 76 8.96 5.67 0.83
C ILE A 76 10.00 4.72 1.43
N HIS A 77 9.95 4.55 2.74
CA HIS A 77 10.82 3.65 3.46
C HIS A 77 10.04 2.45 3.97
N LEU A 78 10.69 1.29 3.99
CA LEU A 78 10.11 0.06 4.53
C LEU A 78 10.88 -0.43 5.75
N SER A 79 10.12 -0.88 6.74
CA SER A 79 10.61 -1.53 7.96
C SER A 79 9.64 -2.61 8.41
N ILE A 80 10.13 -3.63 9.11
CA ILE A 80 9.29 -4.59 9.83
C ILE A 80 9.17 -4.09 11.27
N ALA A 81 7.94 -3.99 11.79
CA ALA A 81 7.73 -3.71 13.21
C ALA A 81 8.34 -4.86 14.04
N PRO A 82 9.19 -4.58 15.05
CA PRO A 82 9.81 -5.65 15.83
C PRO A 82 8.79 -6.51 16.57
N VAL A 83 7.70 -5.88 17.01
CA VAL A 83 6.56 -6.56 17.62
C VAL A 83 5.92 -7.48 16.58
N GLY A 84 5.95 -8.78 16.86
CA GLY A 84 5.37 -9.78 15.96
C GLY A 84 6.25 -10.20 14.78
N ALA A 85 7.49 -9.68 14.66
CA ALA A 85 8.39 -10.01 13.53
C ALA A 85 8.68 -11.51 13.38
N SER A 86 8.79 -12.25 14.50
CA SER A 86 8.99 -13.71 14.51
C SER A 86 7.69 -14.52 14.51
N SER A 87 6.54 -13.84 14.61
CA SER A 87 5.22 -14.48 14.60
C SER A 87 4.78 -14.81 13.17
N ALA A 88 3.68 -15.55 13.01
CA ALA A 88 3.09 -15.81 11.70
C ALA A 88 2.57 -14.53 10.99
N ARG A 89 2.49 -13.40 11.70
CA ARG A 89 1.80 -12.17 11.26
C ARG A 89 2.68 -10.93 11.50
N PRO A 90 3.85 -10.83 10.85
CA PRO A 90 4.68 -9.63 10.99
C PRO A 90 3.95 -8.41 10.40
N THR A 91 4.29 -7.20 10.86
CA THR A 91 3.75 -5.96 10.28
C THR A 91 4.82 -5.26 9.46
N LEU A 92 4.58 -5.13 8.16
CA LEU A 92 5.34 -4.28 7.26
C LEU A 92 4.85 -2.84 7.39
N VAL A 93 5.74 -1.94 7.77
CA VAL A 93 5.46 -0.51 7.93
C VAL A 93 6.07 0.27 6.76
N ALA A 94 5.21 0.93 6.00
CA ALA A 94 5.60 1.90 4.97
C ALA A 94 5.58 3.32 5.56
N ASP A 95 6.77 3.92 5.67
CA ASP A 95 7.01 5.27 6.18
C ASP A 95 7.14 6.23 5.00
N ALA A 96 6.13 7.07 4.82
CA ALA A 96 5.99 7.97 3.67
C ALA A 96 5.67 9.41 4.12
N ASP A 97 5.98 10.40 3.27
CA ASP A 97 5.72 11.82 3.55
C ASP A 97 4.96 12.52 2.40
N ILE A 98 4.39 13.69 2.67
CA ILE A 98 3.84 14.53 1.61
C ILE A 98 4.74 15.76 1.50
N PRO A 99 5.36 16.02 0.33
CA PRO A 99 6.25 17.16 0.17
C PRO A 99 5.51 18.50 0.43
N PRO A 100 5.85 19.27 1.50
CA PRO A 100 5.14 20.49 1.87
C PRO A 100 5.32 21.64 0.86
N HIS A 101 6.35 21.58 0.03
CA HIS A 101 6.67 22.60 -0.98
C HIS A 101 6.60 22.10 -2.42
N LYS A 102 5.98 20.93 -2.66
CA LYS A 102 5.87 20.31 -3.99
C LYS A 102 7.22 20.12 -4.72
N ARG A 103 8.34 20.07 -3.97
CA ARG A 103 9.69 19.89 -4.54
C ARG A 103 10.15 18.47 -4.29
N LEU A 104 10.52 17.80 -5.37
CA LEU A 104 11.16 16.48 -5.32
C LEU A 104 12.63 16.61 -4.95
N GLY A 105 13.16 15.54 -4.36
CA GLY A 105 14.59 15.41 -4.16
C GLY A 105 15.37 15.31 -5.48
N ARG A 106 16.69 15.49 -5.40
CA ARG A 106 17.59 15.10 -6.48
C ARG A 106 17.88 13.59 -6.42
N PRO A 107 18.21 12.96 -7.55
CA PRO A 107 18.68 11.57 -7.58
C PRO A 107 19.86 11.39 -6.63
N ARG A 108 19.93 10.24 -5.94
CA ARG A 108 21.11 9.95 -5.11
C ARG A 108 22.18 9.25 -5.94
N LYS A 109 23.44 9.48 -5.58
CA LYS A 109 24.55 8.67 -6.10
C LYS A 109 24.30 7.22 -5.70
N SER A 110 24.55 6.30 -6.63
CA SER A 110 24.47 4.87 -6.36
C SER A 110 25.36 4.52 -5.16
N THR A 111 24.85 3.64 -4.29
CA THR A 111 25.62 3.15 -3.15
C THR A 111 26.06 1.72 -3.42
N LEU A 112 27.26 1.34 -3.01
CA LEU A 112 27.80 -0.01 -3.23
C LEU A 112 27.11 -1.13 -2.41
N CYS A 113 26.14 -0.79 -1.57
CA CYS A 113 25.58 -1.71 -0.58
C CYS A 113 24.23 -2.34 -0.98
N HIS A 114 23.58 -1.84 -2.02
CA HIS A 114 22.35 -2.41 -2.59
C HIS A 114 22.10 -1.83 -3.98
N GLU A 115 21.36 -2.57 -4.80
CA GLU A 115 20.94 -2.12 -6.12
C GLU A 115 19.86 -1.04 -6.05
N VAL A 116 19.95 -0.06 -6.94
CA VAL A 116 18.94 0.97 -7.16
C VAL A 116 18.67 1.04 -8.66
N VAL A 117 17.43 0.78 -9.05
CA VAL A 117 16.97 0.86 -10.43
C VAL A 117 16.19 2.16 -10.61
N ALA A 118 16.62 2.99 -11.56
CA ALA A 118 15.91 4.21 -11.94
C ALA A 118 15.02 3.93 -13.15
N ARG A 119 13.74 4.31 -13.06
CA ARG A 119 12.75 4.17 -14.13
C ARG A 119 12.17 5.53 -14.46
N GLN A 120 12.01 5.82 -15.74
CA GLN A 120 11.31 7.02 -16.17
C GLN A 120 9.81 6.87 -15.91
N LEU A 121 9.18 7.96 -15.50
CA LEU A 121 7.75 8.02 -15.25
C LEU A 121 7.09 8.77 -16.40
N SER A 122 6.22 8.08 -17.13
CA SER A 122 5.45 8.65 -18.23
C SER A 122 4.08 9.08 -17.68
N ILE A 123 3.92 10.38 -17.40
CA ILE A 123 2.61 10.94 -17.06
C ILE A 123 1.97 11.40 -18.36
N SER A 124 0.91 10.72 -18.80
CA SER A 124 0.11 11.15 -19.94
C SER A 124 -0.66 12.41 -19.54
N HIS A 125 -0.14 13.58 -19.90
CA HIS A 125 -0.95 14.79 -19.88
C HIS A 125 -1.97 14.68 -21.02
N GLY A 126 -3.26 14.66 -20.69
CA GLY A 126 -4.32 14.74 -21.69
C GLY A 126 -4.06 15.93 -22.63
N GLU A 127 -4.28 15.71 -23.93
CA GLU A 127 -4.09 16.70 -24.98
C GLU A 127 -5.01 17.92 -24.78
N SER A 128 -4.60 18.88 -23.96
CA SER A 128 -5.07 20.26 -23.97
C SER A 128 -4.46 21.03 -22.81
N ILE A 129 -3.42 21.82 -23.10
CA ILE A 129 -3.12 23.18 -22.61
C ILE A 129 -1.60 23.40 -22.69
N PRO A 130 -1.13 24.34 -23.53
CA PRO A 130 0.23 24.84 -23.46
C PRO A 130 0.33 25.91 -22.35
N SER A 131 1.35 25.79 -21.50
CA SER A 131 1.87 26.80 -20.55
C SER A 131 1.15 27.00 -19.20
N ALA A 132 1.51 26.16 -18.23
CA ALA A 132 1.83 26.57 -16.86
C ALA A 132 2.70 25.49 -16.20
N MET A 133 3.73 25.90 -15.45
CA MET A 133 4.73 25.05 -14.79
C MET A 133 4.15 23.84 -14.01
N PRO A 134 4.89 22.71 -13.94
CA PRO A 134 4.31 21.40 -13.63
C PRO A 134 3.96 21.21 -12.16
N SER A 135 2.71 20.83 -11.88
CA SER A 135 2.26 20.24 -10.61
C SER A 135 2.63 18.75 -10.48
N THR A 136 3.58 18.26 -11.28
CA THR A 136 3.91 16.83 -11.45
C THR A 136 4.39 16.14 -10.18
N ALA A 137 5.17 16.81 -9.33
CA ALA A 137 5.77 16.18 -8.15
C ALA A 137 4.75 15.56 -7.18
N VAL A 138 3.67 16.29 -6.98
CA VAL A 138 2.62 15.92 -6.02
C VAL A 138 1.68 14.89 -6.64
N GLU A 139 1.24 15.13 -7.87
CA GLU A 139 0.42 14.20 -8.65
C GLU A 139 1.12 12.85 -8.83
N LEU A 140 2.43 12.87 -9.02
CA LEU A 140 3.23 11.67 -9.13
C LEU A 140 3.42 10.96 -7.80
N GLY A 141 3.60 11.71 -6.71
CA GLY A 141 3.56 11.15 -5.37
C GLY A 141 2.23 10.44 -5.12
N ASP A 142 1.12 11.09 -5.49
CA ASP A 142 -0.21 10.50 -5.41
C ASP A 142 -0.35 9.25 -6.28
N HIS A 143 0.16 9.26 -7.52
CA HIS A 143 0.19 8.09 -8.40
C HIS A 143 0.95 6.93 -7.79
N ILE A 144 2.12 7.19 -7.20
CA ILE A 144 2.91 6.16 -6.52
C ILE A 144 2.18 5.66 -5.28
N TYR A 145 1.55 6.52 -4.48
CA TYR A 145 0.74 6.06 -3.35
C TYR A 145 -0.43 5.18 -3.79
N ASN A 146 -1.13 5.59 -4.84
CA ASN A 146 -2.25 4.83 -5.41
C ASN A 146 -1.78 3.48 -5.97
N ARG A 147 -0.68 3.44 -6.73
CA ARG A 147 -0.24 2.20 -7.41
C ARG A 147 0.67 1.30 -6.57
N MET A 148 1.43 1.83 -5.61
CA MET A 148 2.43 1.07 -4.84
C MET A 148 2.02 0.77 -3.41
N LEU A 149 1.19 1.61 -2.78
CA LEU A 149 0.83 1.41 -1.37
C LEU A 149 -0.59 0.87 -1.21
N LEU A 150 -1.58 1.49 -1.87
CA LEU A 150 -2.98 1.12 -1.70
C LEU A 150 -3.33 -0.35 -2.01
N PRO A 151 -2.76 -1.02 -3.04
CA PRO A 151 -3.08 -2.43 -3.32
C PRO A 151 -2.77 -3.36 -2.15
N PHE A 152 -1.70 -3.06 -1.43
CA PHE A 152 -1.13 -3.91 -0.39
C PHE A 152 -1.53 -3.49 1.01
N ALA A 153 -1.95 -2.23 1.19
CA ALA A 153 -2.28 -1.68 2.49
C ALA A 153 -3.48 -2.41 3.15
N ASP A 154 -3.38 -2.60 4.45
CA ASP A 154 -4.49 -2.95 5.32
C ASP A 154 -5.02 -1.71 6.04
N ALA A 155 -4.13 -0.77 6.39
CA ALA A 155 -4.50 0.54 6.92
C ALA A 155 -3.57 1.63 6.37
N VAL A 156 -4.15 2.79 6.06
CA VAL A 156 -3.44 4.01 5.68
C VAL A 156 -3.73 5.07 6.74
N CYS A 157 -2.68 5.51 7.43
CA CYS A 157 -2.76 6.44 8.55
C CYS A 157 -2.13 7.78 8.19
N PHE A 158 -2.94 8.82 8.05
CA PHE A 158 -2.50 10.20 7.90
C PHE A 158 -2.34 10.86 9.26
N PHE A 159 -1.23 11.55 9.46
CA PHE A 159 -1.06 12.48 10.58
C PHE A 159 -1.35 13.88 10.07
N ALA A 160 -2.58 14.36 10.25
CA ALA A 160 -3.11 15.53 9.55
C ALA A 160 -2.26 16.78 9.81
N ASP A 161 -1.93 17.05 11.08
CA ASP A 161 -1.17 18.24 11.46
C ASP A 161 0.28 18.22 10.92
N ASP A 162 0.80 17.04 10.59
CA ASP A 162 2.12 16.92 9.98
C ASP A 162 2.14 17.37 8.51
N ILE A 163 0.97 17.44 7.86
CA ILE A 163 0.86 17.69 6.41
C ILE A 163 -0.01 18.90 6.05
N GLY A 164 -0.38 19.74 7.03
CA GLY A 164 -1.19 20.95 6.81
C GLY A 164 -2.66 20.82 7.22
N GLY A 165 -3.00 19.83 8.02
CA GLY A 165 -4.32 19.64 8.62
C GLY A 165 -5.29 18.84 7.75
N VAL A 166 -6.54 18.79 8.22
CA VAL A 166 -7.63 17.98 7.65
C VAL A 166 -7.92 18.35 6.19
N GLU A 167 -7.81 19.64 5.83
CA GLU A 167 -8.03 20.09 4.45
C GLU A 167 -6.95 19.58 3.49
N ALA A 168 -5.69 19.50 3.94
CA ALA A 168 -4.61 18.91 3.16
C ALA A 168 -4.87 17.41 2.95
N VAL A 169 -5.28 16.68 4.00
CA VAL A 169 -5.71 15.28 3.88
C VAL A 169 -6.85 15.14 2.86
N ALA A 170 -7.89 15.97 2.96
CA ALA A 170 -9.02 15.93 2.03
C ALA A 170 -8.60 16.15 0.58
N GLN A 171 -7.68 17.08 0.32
CA GLN A 171 -7.15 17.33 -1.01
C GLN A 171 -6.40 16.11 -1.58
N ARG A 172 -5.59 15.43 -0.76
CA ARG A 172 -4.88 14.21 -1.20
C ARG A 172 -5.85 13.09 -1.51
N LEU A 173 -6.82 12.86 -0.62
CA LEU A 173 -7.85 11.82 -0.80
C LEU A 173 -8.65 12.04 -2.08
N ALA A 174 -9.05 13.28 -2.37
CA ALA A 174 -9.73 13.60 -3.63
C ALA A 174 -8.86 13.22 -4.84
N SER A 175 -7.59 13.59 -4.84
CA SER A 175 -6.67 13.23 -5.93
C SER A 175 -6.49 11.72 -6.09
N TRP A 176 -6.49 10.93 -5.01
CA TRP A 176 -6.39 9.47 -5.09
C TRP A 176 -7.69 8.81 -5.56
N LEU A 177 -8.83 9.42 -5.23
CA LEU A 177 -10.15 8.96 -5.66
C LEU A 177 -10.37 9.21 -7.16
N ASP A 178 -9.87 10.33 -7.69
CA ASP A 178 -9.98 10.68 -9.11
C ASP A 178 -9.05 9.85 -10.02
N GLN A 179 -8.07 9.14 -9.44
CA GLN A 179 -7.21 8.23 -10.19
C GLN A 179 -7.91 6.89 -10.48
N SER A 180 -7.37 6.14 -11.44
CA SER A 180 -7.78 4.76 -11.71
C SER A 180 -7.63 3.86 -10.49
N ALA A 181 -8.35 2.74 -10.50
CA ALA A 181 -8.31 1.80 -9.39
C ALA A 181 -6.89 1.29 -9.12
N PRO A 182 -6.47 1.18 -7.85
CA PRO A 182 -5.12 0.77 -7.50
C PRO A 182 -4.91 -0.71 -7.85
N SER A 183 -5.94 -1.54 -7.65
CA SER A 183 -5.92 -2.98 -7.90
C SER A 183 -7.32 -3.51 -8.23
N THR A 184 -7.39 -4.73 -8.75
CA THR A 184 -8.64 -5.47 -8.95
C THR A 184 -9.19 -6.08 -7.64
N SER A 185 -8.42 -6.03 -6.55
CA SER A 185 -8.86 -6.54 -5.24
C SER A 185 -10.04 -5.76 -4.68
N LEU A 186 -11.02 -6.50 -4.19
CA LEU A 186 -12.18 -5.96 -3.49
C LEU A 186 -11.87 -5.57 -2.03
N VAL A 187 -10.77 -6.08 -1.47
CA VAL A 187 -10.34 -5.72 -0.11
C VAL A 187 -9.70 -4.33 -0.14
N ARG A 188 -10.35 -3.39 0.55
CA ARG A 188 -9.94 -2.00 0.66
C ARG A 188 -9.36 -1.68 2.04
N PRO A 189 -8.28 -0.90 2.14
CA PRO A 189 -7.69 -0.55 3.43
C PRO A 189 -8.61 0.32 4.28
N TRP A 190 -8.35 0.35 5.58
CA TRP A 190 -8.88 1.38 6.47
C TRP A 190 -8.18 2.72 6.24
N LEU A 191 -8.95 3.81 6.29
CA LEU A 191 -8.42 5.17 6.37
C LEU A 191 -8.43 5.63 7.82
N VAL A 192 -7.25 5.94 8.37
CA VAL A 192 -7.08 6.52 9.71
C VAL A 192 -6.53 7.93 9.57
N VAL A 193 -7.14 8.89 10.25
CA VAL A 193 -6.69 10.29 10.28
C VAL A 193 -6.44 10.69 11.72
N VAL A 194 -5.19 10.95 12.04
CA VAL A 194 -4.73 11.35 13.37
C VAL A 194 -4.64 12.87 13.43
N VAL A 195 -5.27 13.47 14.43
CA VAL A 195 -5.32 14.93 14.65
C VAL A 195 -4.92 15.30 16.08
N ASN A 196 -4.48 16.53 16.31
CA ASN A 196 -4.26 17.07 17.65
C ASN A 196 -5.33 18.13 17.96
N GLY A 197 -6.20 17.86 18.93
CA GLY A 197 -7.06 18.90 19.53
C GLY A 197 -8.52 18.83 19.13
N ASP A 198 -8.81 18.39 17.91
CA ASP A 198 -10.17 18.36 17.40
C ASP A 198 -10.96 17.15 17.94
N GLU A 199 -12.28 17.32 18.01
CA GLU A 199 -13.23 16.24 18.28
C GLU A 199 -13.35 15.30 17.07
N GLU A 200 -13.33 13.99 17.29
CA GLU A 200 -13.21 12.97 16.24
C GLU A 200 -14.38 12.99 15.25
N ASP A 201 -15.63 13.03 15.76
CA ASP A 201 -16.83 12.97 14.91
C ASP A 201 -17.04 14.24 14.08
N SER A 202 -16.83 15.41 14.69
CA SER A 202 -16.83 16.69 14.00
C SER A 202 -15.75 16.73 12.91
N THR A 203 -14.52 16.31 13.25
CA THR A 203 -13.41 16.23 12.29
C THR A 203 -13.70 15.29 11.14
N ARG A 204 -14.27 14.12 11.41
CA ARG A 204 -14.66 13.14 10.41
C ARG A 204 -15.68 13.72 9.44
N SER A 205 -16.69 14.42 9.98
CA SER A 205 -17.73 15.08 9.18
C SER A 205 -17.13 16.17 8.29
N ARG A 206 -16.24 16.99 8.85
CA ARG A 206 -15.52 18.06 8.14
C ARG A 206 -14.64 17.49 7.01
N LEU A 207 -13.88 16.43 7.29
CA LEU A 207 -13.05 15.73 6.31
C LEU A 207 -13.89 15.22 5.14
N LEU A 208 -14.96 14.48 5.42
CA LEU A 208 -15.81 13.89 4.38
C LEU A 208 -16.51 14.96 3.55
N GLN A 209 -16.98 16.04 4.19
CA GLN A 209 -17.56 17.18 3.48
C GLN A 209 -16.53 17.85 2.57
N SER A 210 -15.30 18.02 3.04
CA SER A 210 -14.20 18.61 2.28
C SER A 210 -13.76 17.74 1.10
N VAL A 211 -13.81 16.41 1.21
CA VAL A 211 -13.58 15.50 0.07
C VAL A 211 -14.70 15.62 -0.95
N ARG A 212 -15.97 15.59 -0.52
CA ARG A 212 -17.15 15.71 -1.41
C ARG A 212 -17.21 17.03 -2.20
N LYS A 213 -16.62 18.09 -1.67
CA LYS A 213 -16.49 19.38 -2.38
C LYS A 213 -15.45 19.35 -3.51
N ARG A 214 -14.58 18.35 -3.54
CA ARG A 214 -13.40 18.28 -4.44
C ARG A 214 -13.49 17.18 -5.48
N THR A 215 -14.21 16.10 -5.20
CA THR A 215 -14.40 14.97 -6.12
C THR A 215 -15.84 14.45 -6.05
N LEU A 216 -16.30 13.87 -7.15
CA LEU A 216 -17.58 13.16 -7.23
C LEU A 216 -17.48 11.73 -6.67
N ALA A 217 -16.26 11.16 -6.61
CA ALA A 217 -16.02 9.81 -6.14
C ALA A 217 -16.16 9.73 -4.61
N HIS A 218 -16.77 8.64 -4.12
CA HIS A 218 -16.98 8.44 -2.70
C HIS A 218 -15.78 7.76 -2.06
N VAL A 219 -15.40 8.17 -0.84
CA VAL A 219 -14.26 7.58 -0.10
C VAL A 219 -14.37 6.05 0.04
N SER A 220 -15.59 5.51 0.07
CA SER A 220 -15.84 4.07 0.15
C SER A 220 -15.41 3.28 -1.09
N GLU A 221 -15.13 3.95 -2.21
CA GLU A 221 -14.61 3.32 -3.44
C GLU A 221 -13.14 2.91 -3.30
N ARG A 222 -12.38 3.57 -2.42
CA ARG A 222 -10.95 3.30 -2.17
C ARG A 222 -10.67 2.76 -0.77
N PHE A 223 -11.50 3.10 0.21
CA PHE A 223 -11.29 2.72 1.60
C PHE A 223 -12.50 1.95 2.14
N HIS A 224 -12.27 1.04 3.07
CA HIS A 224 -13.36 0.33 3.75
C HIS A 224 -14.15 1.27 4.67
N GLY A 225 -13.46 2.17 5.35
CA GLY A 225 -14.07 3.13 6.26
C GLY A 225 -13.07 4.18 6.70
N VAL A 226 -13.59 5.22 7.37
CA VAL A 226 -12.80 6.35 7.87
C VAL A 226 -12.88 6.41 9.38
N ARG A 227 -11.73 6.35 10.05
CA ARG A 227 -11.57 6.68 11.46
C ARG A 227 -10.74 7.92 11.66
N VAL A 228 -11.16 8.74 12.62
CA VAL A 228 -10.39 9.87 13.11
C VAL A 228 -10.00 9.58 14.55
N ILE A 229 -8.73 9.79 14.89
CA ILE A 229 -8.21 9.58 16.24
C ILE A 229 -7.55 10.87 16.72
N SER A 230 -8.06 11.45 17.81
CA SER A 230 -7.48 12.67 18.39
C SER A 230 -6.38 12.34 19.40
N LEU A 231 -5.17 12.86 19.24
CA LEU A 231 -4.11 12.69 20.23
C LEU A 231 -4.20 13.72 21.37
N ALA A 232 -5.16 14.66 21.31
CA ALA A 232 -5.34 15.61 22.38
C ALA A 232 -5.85 14.95 23.66
N ASP A 233 -5.20 15.32 24.75
CA ASP A 233 -5.61 14.96 26.08
C ASP A 233 -6.44 16.12 26.65
N LYS A 234 -7.76 15.94 26.73
CA LYS A 234 -8.69 16.95 27.29
C LYS A 234 -8.67 16.98 28.83
N THR A 235 -7.79 16.21 29.48
CA THR A 235 -7.78 16.08 30.95
C THR A 235 -6.97 17.17 31.68
N PRO A 236 -7.30 17.46 32.95
CA PRO A 236 -6.62 18.46 33.77
C PRO A 236 -5.10 18.21 33.92
N LYS A 237 -4.34 19.29 34.19
CA LYS A 237 -2.86 19.29 34.21
C LYS A 237 -2.22 18.20 35.08
N SER A 238 -2.90 17.75 36.14
CA SER A 238 -2.40 16.80 37.14
C SER A 238 -2.25 15.36 36.64
N LEU A 239 -2.93 14.93 35.57
CA LEU A 239 -2.94 13.53 35.08
C LEU A 239 -2.26 13.31 33.72
N ARG A 240 -1.69 14.37 33.13
CA ARG A 240 -1.28 14.44 31.71
C ARG A 240 -0.20 13.46 31.24
N ARG A 241 0.69 12.98 32.12
CA ARG A 241 1.81 12.10 31.68
C ARG A 241 1.33 10.66 31.43
N HIS A 242 0.48 10.11 32.29
CA HIS A 242 -0.09 8.77 32.09
C HIS A 242 -1.12 8.75 30.95
N LEU A 243 -1.97 9.79 30.87
CA LEU A 243 -3.08 9.83 29.91
C LEU A 243 -2.66 10.17 28.48
N ARG A 244 -1.55 10.90 28.28
CA ARG A 244 -0.94 11.01 26.94
C ARG A 244 -0.54 9.64 26.39
N SER A 245 -0.02 8.73 27.22
CA SER A 245 0.28 7.36 26.77
C SER A 245 -1.00 6.66 26.29
N LEU A 246 -2.11 6.82 27.01
CA LEU A 246 -3.37 6.16 26.70
C LEU A 246 -3.87 6.48 25.28
N ARG A 247 -3.78 7.72 24.81
CA ARG A 247 -4.20 8.07 23.43
C ARG A 247 -3.31 7.42 22.36
N TRP A 248 -2.02 7.27 22.65
CA TRP A 248 -1.09 6.53 21.78
C TRP A 248 -1.36 5.02 21.82
N ASP A 249 -1.73 4.49 22.99
CA ASP A 249 -2.10 3.08 23.14
C ASP A 249 -3.41 2.79 22.40
N ILE A 250 -4.38 3.70 22.45
CA ILE A 250 -5.61 3.65 21.62
C ILE A 250 -5.27 3.63 20.14
N LEU A 251 -4.41 4.55 19.65
CA LEU A 251 -3.98 4.55 18.25
C LEU A 251 -3.34 3.20 17.87
N SER A 252 -2.45 2.68 18.71
CA SER A 252 -1.75 1.41 18.44
C SER A 252 -2.71 0.22 18.40
N ASN A 253 -3.69 0.19 19.31
CA ASN A 253 -4.72 -0.84 19.37
C ASN A 253 -5.68 -0.77 18.17
N GLU A 254 -6.11 0.43 17.77
CA GLU A 254 -6.96 0.64 16.60
C GLU A 254 -6.25 0.20 15.32
N LEU A 255 -4.98 0.58 15.12
CA LEU A 255 -4.20 0.12 13.96
C LEU A 255 -4.04 -1.40 13.94
N SER A 256 -3.81 -2.02 15.10
CA SER A 256 -3.70 -3.49 15.21
C SER A 256 -5.04 -4.18 14.91
N TYR A 257 -6.15 -3.65 15.43
CA TYR A 257 -7.49 -4.17 15.17
C TYR A 257 -7.87 -4.08 13.68
N MET A 258 -7.61 -2.93 13.07
CA MET A 258 -7.90 -2.68 11.66
C MET A 258 -7.09 -3.59 10.73
N THR A 259 -5.79 -3.75 11.01
CA THR A 259 -4.92 -4.64 10.23
C THR A 259 -5.36 -6.10 10.34
N GLU A 260 -5.72 -6.57 11.54
CA GLU A 260 -6.22 -7.94 11.73
C GLU A 260 -7.58 -8.17 11.03
N THR A 261 -8.49 -7.20 11.10
CA THR A 261 -9.79 -7.28 10.39
C THR A 261 -9.58 -7.43 8.88
N LYS A 262 -8.65 -6.65 8.30
CA LYS A 262 -8.33 -6.73 6.87
C LYS A 262 -7.61 -8.01 6.50
N ARG A 263 -6.78 -8.54 7.39
CA ARG A 263 -6.18 -9.85 7.21
C ARG A 263 -7.24 -10.94 7.03
N VAL A 264 -8.31 -10.92 7.83
CA VAL A 264 -9.44 -11.87 7.68
C VAL A 264 -10.14 -11.70 6.34
N GLU A 265 -10.43 -10.47 5.91
CA GLU A 265 -11.02 -10.21 4.59
C GLU A 265 -10.11 -10.68 3.45
N ARG A 266 -8.79 -10.47 3.56
CA ARG A 266 -7.81 -10.97 2.58
C ARG A 266 -7.78 -12.49 2.50
N VAL A 267 -7.96 -13.21 3.62
CA VAL A 267 -8.14 -14.68 3.59
C VAL A 267 -9.37 -15.05 2.78
N LEU A 268 -10.52 -14.42 3.08
CA LEU A 268 -11.78 -14.71 2.39
C LEU A 268 -11.70 -14.39 0.88
N ALA A 269 -10.95 -13.35 0.52
CA ALA A 269 -10.72 -12.96 -0.87
C ALA A 269 -9.56 -13.71 -1.55
N SER A 270 -8.93 -14.69 -0.88
CA SER A 270 -7.74 -15.41 -1.40
C SER A 270 -6.59 -14.48 -1.81
N CYS A 271 -6.46 -13.34 -1.12
CA CYS A 271 -5.47 -12.29 -1.35
C CYS A 271 -4.61 -12.04 -0.11
N LEU A 272 -4.47 -13.04 0.77
CA LEU A 272 -3.50 -13.03 1.87
C LEU A 272 -2.21 -13.70 1.39
N PHE A 273 -1.19 -12.89 1.15
CA PHE A 273 0.07 -13.33 0.59
C PHE A 273 1.08 -13.66 1.69
N SER A 274 1.85 -14.74 1.51
CA SER A 274 3.05 -14.97 2.32
C SER A 274 4.08 -13.87 2.06
N ALA A 275 5.13 -13.78 2.89
CA ALA A 275 6.16 -12.77 2.70
C ALA A 275 6.86 -12.91 1.34
N THR A 276 7.10 -14.14 0.89
CA THR A 276 7.68 -14.45 -0.42
C THR A 276 6.80 -13.91 -1.55
N HIS A 277 5.50 -14.20 -1.52
CA HIS A 277 4.55 -13.73 -2.53
C HIS A 277 4.40 -12.20 -2.49
N LEU A 278 4.29 -11.61 -1.29
CA LEU A 278 4.20 -10.16 -1.14
C LEU A 278 5.44 -9.46 -1.71
N ALA A 279 6.63 -10.02 -1.52
CA ALA A 279 7.86 -9.48 -2.04
C ALA A 279 7.89 -9.49 -3.58
N ALA A 280 7.48 -10.60 -4.20
CA ALA A 280 7.34 -10.72 -5.65
C ALA A 280 6.33 -9.71 -6.22
N LEU A 281 5.16 -9.58 -5.58
CA LEU A 281 4.12 -8.64 -6.02
C LEU A 281 4.55 -7.17 -5.88
N LEU A 282 5.23 -6.81 -4.78
CA LEU A 282 5.77 -5.46 -4.59
C LEU A 282 6.85 -5.12 -5.62
N ARG A 283 7.69 -6.11 -5.98
CA ARG A 283 8.70 -5.97 -7.02
C ARG A 283 8.03 -5.75 -8.38
N HIS A 284 7.08 -6.61 -8.75
CA HIS A 284 6.32 -6.48 -9.99
C HIS A 284 5.62 -5.11 -10.10
N ALA A 285 4.95 -4.67 -9.03
CA ALA A 285 4.31 -3.34 -9.01
C ALA A 285 5.34 -2.21 -9.22
N ALA A 286 6.51 -2.28 -8.58
CA ALA A 286 7.56 -1.28 -8.73
C ALA A 286 8.17 -1.26 -10.15
N GLU A 287 8.13 -2.39 -10.85
CA GLU A 287 8.60 -2.49 -12.24
C GLU A 287 7.66 -1.79 -13.23
N HIS A 288 6.36 -1.77 -12.93
CA HIS A 288 5.29 -1.33 -13.85
C HIS A 288 4.63 0.02 -13.47
N VAL A 289 4.92 0.59 -12.29
CA VAL A 289 4.33 1.87 -11.85
C VAL A 289 4.65 3.08 -12.74
N GLY A 290 5.68 2.98 -13.59
CA GLY A 290 6.09 4.07 -14.48
C GLY A 290 5.12 4.37 -15.63
N ASP A 291 4.18 3.47 -15.90
CA ASP A 291 3.15 3.66 -16.91
C ASP A 291 1.86 4.20 -16.27
N ALA A 292 1.56 5.48 -16.48
CA ALA A 292 0.32 6.09 -15.97
C ALA A 292 -0.95 5.45 -16.56
N GLY A 293 -0.86 4.87 -17.77
CA GLY A 293 -1.96 4.20 -18.46
C GLY A 293 -2.13 2.73 -18.05
N ALA A 294 -1.25 2.17 -17.23
CA ALA A 294 -1.30 0.77 -16.84
C ALA A 294 -2.66 0.40 -16.20
N PRO A 295 -3.20 -0.79 -16.46
CA PRO A 295 -4.40 -1.26 -15.77
C PRO A 295 -4.18 -1.35 -14.25
N PRO A 296 -5.24 -1.38 -13.42
CA PRO A 296 -5.13 -1.69 -12.00
C PRO A 296 -4.31 -2.97 -11.76
N LEU A 297 -3.56 -3.03 -10.65
CA LEU A 297 -2.79 -4.24 -10.32
C LEU A 297 -3.74 -5.43 -10.15
N ASP A 298 -3.55 -6.46 -10.96
CA ASP A 298 -4.32 -7.70 -10.89
C ASP A 298 -3.47 -8.82 -10.30
N PHE A 299 -3.72 -9.15 -9.03
CA PHE A 299 -2.95 -10.17 -8.31
C PHE A 299 -3.01 -11.55 -8.98
N LEU A 300 -4.14 -11.90 -9.61
CA LEU A 300 -4.32 -13.18 -10.26
C LEU A 300 -3.59 -13.24 -11.61
N ALA A 301 -3.63 -12.15 -12.37
CA ALA A 301 -2.85 -12.08 -13.61
C ALA A 301 -1.33 -12.11 -13.31
N VAL A 302 -0.88 -11.40 -12.26
CA VAL A 302 0.53 -11.39 -11.88
C VAL A 302 1.00 -12.75 -11.39
N SER A 303 0.19 -13.48 -10.62
CA SER A 303 0.56 -14.82 -10.14
C SER A 303 0.62 -15.88 -11.26
N ARG A 304 0.06 -15.58 -12.44
CA ARG A 304 0.04 -16.48 -13.59
C ARG A 304 0.97 -16.05 -14.74
N LEU A 305 1.88 -15.09 -14.52
CA LEU A 305 2.82 -14.65 -15.55
C LEU A 305 3.68 -15.80 -16.09
N ASP A 306 4.16 -16.66 -15.19
CA ASP A 306 5.02 -17.80 -15.55
C ASP A 306 4.21 -19.07 -15.90
N ASN A 307 2.90 -19.09 -15.62
CA ASN A 307 1.97 -20.17 -15.98
C ASN A 307 0.61 -19.62 -16.45
N PRO A 308 0.56 -19.02 -17.67
CA PRO A 308 -0.64 -18.36 -18.17
C PRO A 308 -1.78 -19.35 -18.40
N VAL A 309 -3.03 -18.87 -18.29
CA VAL A 309 -4.19 -19.68 -18.68
C VAL A 309 -4.15 -19.92 -20.18
N ALA A 310 -4.28 -21.17 -20.61
CA ALA A 310 -4.32 -21.53 -22.03
C ALA A 310 -5.48 -20.80 -22.74
N ALA A 311 -5.19 -20.13 -23.86
CA ALA A 311 -6.15 -19.28 -24.55
C ALA A 311 -7.34 -20.07 -25.16
N ASP A 312 -7.16 -21.35 -25.42
CA ASP A 312 -8.14 -22.28 -25.95
C ASP A 312 -8.95 -23.01 -24.86
N LEU A 313 -8.64 -22.78 -23.57
CA LEU A 313 -9.35 -23.41 -22.45
C LEU A 313 -10.88 -23.25 -22.55
N PRO A 314 -11.45 -22.07 -22.85
CA PRO A 314 -12.91 -21.94 -22.99
C PRO A 314 -13.49 -22.84 -24.09
N ALA A 315 -12.79 -22.97 -25.22
CA ALA A 315 -13.22 -23.82 -26.33
C ALA A 315 -13.14 -25.31 -25.97
N HIS A 316 -12.09 -25.71 -25.24
CA HIS A 316 -11.94 -27.08 -24.75
C HIS A 316 -12.98 -27.45 -23.70
N LEU A 317 -13.27 -26.54 -22.75
CA LEU A 317 -14.34 -26.74 -21.77
C LEU A 317 -15.70 -26.82 -22.43
N ALA A 318 -16.01 -25.92 -23.37
CA ALA A 318 -17.26 -25.95 -24.10
C ALA A 318 -17.43 -27.29 -24.83
N ARG A 319 -16.41 -27.74 -25.57
CA ARG A 319 -16.42 -29.04 -26.25
C ARG A 319 -16.59 -30.21 -25.28
N PHE A 320 -15.83 -30.22 -24.19
CA PHE A 320 -15.94 -31.28 -23.18
C PHE A 320 -17.36 -31.37 -22.60
N LEU A 321 -17.97 -30.22 -22.29
CA LEU A 321 -19.33 -30.15 -21.74
C LEU A 321 -20.41 -30.58 -22.74
N THR A 322 -20.16 -30.54 -24.07
CA THR A 322 -21.12 -31.09 -25.05
C THR A 322 -21.28 -32.60 -24.98
N HIS A 323 -20.38 -33.31 -24.28
CA HIS A 323 -20.46 -34.75 -24.07
C HIS A 323 -21.19 -35.14 -22.78
N CYS A 324 -21.75 -34.17 -22.04
CA CYS A 324 -22.57 -34.43 -20.86
C CYS A 324 -24.05 -34.45 -21.26
N ASP A 325 -24.60 -35.65 -21.41
CA ASP A 325 -25.99 -35.84 -21.87
C ASP A 325 -27.03 -35.65 -20.75
N SER A 326 -26.58 -35.58 -19.49
CA SER A 326 -27.46 -35.39 -18.34
C SER A 326 -26.89 -34.43 -17.29
N VAL A 327 -27.79 -33.89 -16.45
CA VAL A 327 -27.42 -33.10 -15.25
C VAL A 327 -26.60 -33.94 -14.27
N ASP A 328 -26.81 -35.26 -14.24
CA ASP A 328 -26.10 -36.17 -13.35
C ASP A 328 -24.64 -36.33 -13.81
N ASP A 329 -24.39 -36.45 -15.12
CA ASP A 329 -23.03 -36.47 -15.70
C ASP A 329 -22.29 -35.16 -15.46
N LEU A 330 -23.00 -34.04 -15.61
CA LEU A 330 -22.43 -32.72 -15.32
C LEU A 330 -21.96 -32.64 -13.86
N LYS A 331 -22.81 -33.04 -12.91
CA LYS A 331 -22.53 -32.92 -11.46
C LYS A 331 -21.52 -33.93 -10.95
N ARG A 332 -21.60 -35.19 -11.40
CA ARG A 332 -20.81 -36.31 -10.85
C ARG A 332 -19.51 -36.58 -11.60
N PHE A 333 -19.41 -36.13 -12.85
CA PHE A 333 -18.23 -36.34 -13.68
C PHE A 333 -17.58 -35.02 -14.12
N ALA A 334 -18.26 -34.22 -14.94
CA ALA A 334 -17.61 -33.09 -15.60
C ALA A 334 -17.14 -32.01 -14.62
N VAL A 335 -17.99 -31.60 -13.67
CA VAL A 335 -17.61 -30.59 -12.67
C VAL A 335 -16.42 -31.06 -11.81
N PRO A 336 -16.44 -32.27 -11.21
CA PRO A 336 -15.28 -32.80 -10.48
C PRO A 336 -14.00 -32.88 -11.33
N VAL A 337 -14.10 -33.34 -12.58
CA VAL A 337 -12.94 -33.46 -13.49
C VAL A 337 -12.36 -32.07 -13.79
N ILE A 338 -13.19 -31.11 -14.23
CA ILE A 338 -12.76 -29.74 -14.50
C ILE A 338 -12.11 -29.12 -13.26
N ALA A 339 -12.76 -29.25 -12.10
CA ALA A 339 -12.23 -28.72 -10.84
C ALA A 339 -10.88 -29.35 -10.47
N SER A 340 -10.74 -30.67 -10.60
CA SER A 340 -9.48 -31.38 -10.33
C SER A 340 -8.36 -30.95 -11.28
N SER A 341 -8.65 -30.81 -12.58
CA SER A 341 -7.71 -30.32 -13.59
C SER A 341 -7.25 -28.91 -13.27
N PHE A 342 -8.16 -28.03 -12.86
CA PHE A 342 -7.77 -26.70 -12.40
C PHE A 342 -6.90 -26.76 -11.16
N MET A 343 -7.24 -27.54 -10.13
CA MET A 343 -6.37 -27.66 -8.96
C MET A 343 -4.96 -28.14 -9.35
N LEU A 344 -4.84 -29.16 -10.20
CA LEU A 344 -3.54 -29.66 -10.67
C LEU A 344 -2.74 -28.60 -11.44
N ASP A 345 -3.41 -27.81 -12.30
CA ASP A 345 -2.79 -26.70 -13.03
C ASP A 345 -2.26 -25.59 -12.10
N HIS A 346 -2.89 -25.38 -10.95
CA HIS A 346 -2.49 -24.35 -9.98
C HIS A 346 -1.37 -24.80 -9.03
N TYR A 347 -1.02 -26.09 -8.99
CA TYR A 347 0.04 -26.65 -8.14
C TYR A 347 1.04 -27.50 -8.94
N PRO A 348 1.77 -26.92 -9.91
CA PRO A 348 2.81 -27.64 -10.63
C PRO A 348 3.91 -28.12 -9.66
N PRO A 349 4.60 -29.22 -9.99
CA PRO A 349 5.69 -29.76 -9.16
C PRO A 349 6.73 -28.69 -8.81
N GLY A 350 7.04 -28.54 -7.52
CA GLY A 350 8.01 -27.56 -7.02
C GLY A 350 7.42 -26.21 -6.56
N MET A 351 6.10 -26.03 -6.57
CA MET A 351 5.45 -24.80 -6.09
C MET A 351 5.22 -24.69 -4.56
N HIS A 352 5.81 -25.57 -3.74
CA HIS A 352 5.68 -25.56 -2.28
C HIS A 352 7.01 -25.59 -1.54
#